data_AF-A0AAQ3PLX0-F1
#
_entry.id   AF-A0AAQ3PLX0-F1
#
_cell.length_a   1.000
_cell.length_b   1.000
_cell.length_c   1.000
_cell.angle_alpha   90.00
_cell.angle_beta   90.00
_cell.angle_gamma   90.00
#
_symmetry.space_group_name_H-M   'P 1'
#
loop_
_entity.id
_entity.type
_entity.pdbx_description
1 polymer ?
#
loop_
_entity_poly.entity_id
_entity_poly.type
_entity_poly.pdbx_seq_one_letter_code
_entity_poly.pdbx_strand_id
1 'polypeptide(L)'
;MAMKFSDMVICSALAAGIASKKKKKKVHVVDYGYNYGFQWPPLLSFWSQQEGGPPEMRITAIDLPQPGFRPAARIDATGCCLTDFARRLGVPFRFHGVAARWETVRAEDLDIDPDEVLVVNGLLRLESLTDEGADGIDSPSPRDTVLANIRAMRPDAFVLCVENSSYGAPFFAARFRAALFYHAAMFDMMDATTAAAAERVLVEQELFGRRAVNVVACEGAERVERPEAYRQWQVRCAWAGLRQAALDPEIVSAVRKKVQLKYHRDFFVDVDDQWLLQGWKGRVLYAVSTWLP
;
A
#
# COMPACT_ATOMS: atom_id res chain seq x y z
N MET A 1 9.19 7.23 2.63
CA MET A 1 8.35 8.23 3.33
C MET A 1 6.90 7.79 3.33
N ALA A 2 6.36 7.37 2.18
CA ALA A 2 5.07 6.66 2.05
C ALA A 2 4.86 5.48 3.03
N MET A 3 5.81 4.55 3.15
CA MET A 3 5.72 3.45 4.15
C MET A 3 5.54 3.99 5.58
N LYS A 4 6.34 4.98 5.99
CA LYS A 4 6.23 5.58 7.33
C LYS A 4 4.90 6.33 7.53
N PHE A 5 4.32 6.90 6.46
CA PHE A 5 2.99 7.50 6.54
C PHE A 5 1.92 6.43 6.72
N SER A 6 1.95 5.37 5.90
CA SER A 6 1.06 4.22 6.08
C SER A 6 1.20 3.64 7.49
N ASP A 7 2.41 3.49 8.02
CA ASP A 7 2.62 3.03 9.40
C ASP A 7 1.94 3.94 10.43
N MET A 8 2.08 5.27 10.29
CA MET A 8 1.43 6.22 11.21
C MET A 8 -0.10 6.18 11.08
N VAL A 9 -0.62 6.03 9.87
CA VAL A 9 -2.07 5.87 9.62
C VAL A 9 -2.59 4.56 10.18
N ILE A 10 -1.91 3.43 9.92
CA ILE A 10 -2.24 2.12 10.48
C ILE A 10 -2.20 2.20 12.01
N CYS A 11 -1.14 2.74 12.61
CA CYS A 11 -1.07 2.91 14.07
C CYS A 11 -2.26 3.72 14.61
N SER A 12 -2.67 4.78 13.92
CA SER A 12 -3.75 5.65 14.39
C SER A 12 -5.14 5.04 14.15
N ALA A 13 -5.36 4.40 13.01
CA ALA A 13 -6.57 3.64 12.72
C ALA A 13 -6.75 2.47 13.71
N LEU A 14 -5.66 1.77 14.03
CA LEU A 14 -5.64 0.74 15.06
C LEU A 14 -5.88 1.33 16.45
N ALA A 15 -5.28 2.46 16.81
CA ALA A 15 -5.54 3.13 18.09
C ALA A 15 -7.02 3.53 18.23
N ALA A 16 -7.62 4.09 17.18
CA ALA A 16 -9.04 4.45 17.15
C ALA A 16 -9.96 3.22 17.21
N GLY A 17 -9.66 2.17 16.44
CA GLY A 17 -10.41 0.91 16.43
C GLY A 17 -10.35 0.18 17.78
N ILE A 18 -9.17 0.11 18.39
CA ILE A 18 -8.95 -0.49 19.72
C ILE A 18 -9.69 0.32 20.80
N ALA A 19 -9.71 1.65 20.72
CA ALA A 19 -10.44 2.49 21.66
C ALA A 19 -11.97 2.34 21.55
N SER A 20 -12.47 2.10 20.33
CA SER A 20 -13.90 1.89 20.05
C SER A 20 -14.39 0.51 20.51
N LYS A 21 -13.63 -0.56 20.25
CA LYS A 21 -13.98 -1.94 20.62
C LYS A 21 -13.53 -2.25 22.05
N LYS A 22 -14.28 -1.72 23.03
CA LYS A 22 -14.13 -2.07 24.46
C LYS A 22 -14.39 -3.57 24.69
N LYS A 23 -13.39 -4.46 24.50
CA LYS A 23 -13.13 -5.64 25.36
C LYS A 23 -12.00 -6.60 24.94
N LYS A 24 -11.38 -6.55 23.75
CA LYS A 24 -10.18 -7.37 23.44
C LYS A 24 -9.25 -6.67 22.45
N LYS A 25 -7.93 -6.71 22.71
CA LYS A 25 -6.88 -6.11 21.86
C LYS A 25 -6.50 -7.05 20.70
N LYS A 26 -7.42 -7.43 19.83
CA LYS A 26 -7.12 -8.23 18.63
C LYS A 26 -7.09 -7.34 17.39
N VAL A 27 -6.07 -7.50 16.57
CA VAL A 27 -5.87 -6.76 15.33
C VAL A 27 -5.62 -7.75 14.21
N HIS A 28 -6.35 -7.61 13.10
CA HIS A 28 -6.10 -8.31 11.87
C HIS A 28 -5.83 -7.33 10.75
N VAL A 29 -4.68 -7.50 10.09
CA VAL A 29 -4.32 -6.73 8.92
C VAL A 29 -4.36 -7.62 7.68
N VAL A 30 -5.15 -7.23 6.69
CA VAL A 30 -5.16 -7.83 5.35
C VAL A 30 -4.30 -6.96 4.44
N ASP A 31 -3.16 -7.48 4.00
CA ASP A 31 -2.12 -6.72 3.30
C ASP A 31 -2.02 -7.13 1.83
N TYR A 32 -2.52 -6.28 0.93
CA TYR A 32 -2.47 -6.48 -0.51
C TYR A 32 -1.12 -6.03 -1.06
N GLY A 33 -0.38 -7.00 -1.61
CA GLY A 33 0.92 -6.76 -2.20
C GLY A 33 1.96 -6.40 -1.14
N TYR A 34 2.12 -7.27 -0.15
CA TYR A 34 2.87 -7.09 1.11
C TYR A 34 4.34 -6.60 1.04
N ASN A 35 4.88 -6.30 -0.15
CA ASN A 35 6.15 -5.61 -0.37
C ASN A 35 7.31 -6.18 0.48
N TYR A 36 7.47 -7.51 0.47
CA TYR A 36 8.48 -8.24 1.25
C TYR A 36 8.38 -8.08 2.78
N GLY A 37 7.26 -7.54 3.26
CA GLY A 37 6.95 -7.36 4.68
C GLY A 37 7.70 -6.21 5.34
N PHE A 38 8.38 -5.33 4.58
CA PHE A 38 9.20 -4.25 5.15
C PHE A 38 8.43 -3.28 6.06
N GLN A 39 7.12 -3.20 5.86
CA GLN A 39 6.23 -2.36 6.65
C GLN A 39 6.09 -2.84 8.11
N TRP A 40 6.12 -4.14 8.33
CA TRP A 40 5.67 -4.75 9.59
C TRP A 40 6.68 -4.70 10.75
N PRO A 41 8.00 -4.85 10.56
CA PRO A 41 8.96 -4.82 11.68
C PRO A 41 8.97 -3.50 12.47
N PRO A 42 8.93 -2.30 11.84
CA PRO A 42 8.80 -1.04 12.59
C PRO A 42 7.50 -0.98 13.41
N LEU A 43 6.39 -1.44 12.85
CA LEU A 43 5.10 -1.48 13.55
C LEU A 43 5.14 -2.43 14.75
N LEU A 44 5.61 -3.67 14.56
CA LEU A 44 5.75 -4.65 15.66
C LEU A 44 6.61 -4.10 16.81
N SER A 45 7.70 -3.39 16.48
CA SER A 45 8.57 -2.74 17.47
C SER A 45 7.89 -1.59 18.21
N PHE A 46 7.06 -0.81 17.52
CA PHE A 46 6.26 0.24 18.14
C PHE A 46 5.23 -0.34 19.12
N TRP A 47 4.54 -1.43 18.73
CA TRP A 47 3.52 -2.07 19.55
C TRP A 47 4.08 -2.79 20.78
N SER A 48 5.28 -3.38 20.68
CA SER A 48 5.92 -4.02 21.83
C SER A 48 6.25 -3.04 22.97
N GLN A 49 6.29 -1.73 22.67
CA GLN A 49 6.62 -0.67 23.63
C GLN A 49 5.39 0.03 24.23
N GLN A 50 4.17 -0.35 23.83
CA GLN A 50 2.94 0.31 24.30
C GLN A 50 2.64 0.02 25.78
N GLU A 51 2.19 1.04 26.50
CA GLU A 51 1.71 0.89 27.87
C GLU A 51 0.47 -0.04 27.90
N GLY A 52 0.53 -1.08 28.74
CA GLY A 52 -0.49 -2.13 28.81
C GLY A 52 -0.28 -3.29 27.82
N GLY A 53 0.87 -3.35 27.13
CA GLY A 53 1.30 -4.47 26.29
C GLY A 53 0.69 -4.49 24.88
N PRO A 54 1.34 -5.23 23.95
CA PRO A 54 0.93 -5.29 22.54
C PRO A 54 -0.42 -6.01 22.35
N PRO A 55 -1.19 -5.66 21.31
CA PRO A 55 -2.35 -6.46 20.88
C PRO A 55 -1.94 -7.84 20.36
N GLU A 56 -2.87 -8.79 20.34
CA GLU A 56 -2.73 -9.98 19.49
C GLU A 56 -2.87 -9.56 18.04
N MET A 57 -1.82 -9.75 17.26
CA MET A 57 -1.73 -9.29 15.87
C MET A 57 -1.77 -10.46 14.91
N ARG A 58 -2.64 -10.38 13.92
CA ARG A 58 -2.72 -11.29 12.79
C ARG A 58 -2.46 -10.52 11.51
N ILE A 59 -1.60 -11.04 10.64
CA ILE A 59 -1.41 -10.49 9.29
C ILE A 59 -1.79 -11.57 8.28
N THR A 60 -2.73 -11.26 7.40
CA THR A 60 -2.99 -12.01 6.19
C THR A 60 -2.40 -11.26 5.00
N ALA A 61 -1.25 -11.71 4.52
CA ALA A 61 -0.59 -11.11 3.39
C ALA A 61 -1.07 -11.79 2.10
N ILE A 62 -1.43 -11.01 1.09
CA ILE A 62 -1.92 -11.48 -0.20
C ILE A 62 -0.94 -11.00 -1.28
N ASP A 63 -0.39 -11.92 -2.08
CA ASP A 63 0.44 -11.57 -3.22
C ASP A 63 0.18 -12.50 -4.40
N LEU A 64 0.62 -12.05 -5.58
CA LEU A 64 0.52 -12.87 -6.78
C LEU A 64 1.35 -14.16 -6.64
N PRO A 65 0.84 -15.31 -7.12
CA PRO A 65 1.58 -16.56 -7.10
C PRO A 65 2.94 -16.44 -7.80
N GLN A 66 4.00 -16.93 -7.16
CA GLN A 66 5.29 -17.04 -7.83
C GLN A 66 5.27 -18.13 -8.91
N PRO A 67 6.03 -17.96 -10.01
CA PRO A 67 6.24 -19.03 -10.98
C PRO A 67 6.84 -20.29 -10.34
N GLY A 68 6.50 -21.46 -10.89
CA GLY A 68 7.02 -22.76 -10.46
C GLY A 68 6.15 -23.48 -9.42
N PHE A 69 6.73 -24.48 -8.76
CA PHE A 69 5.98 -25.44 -7.91
C PHE A 69 5.66 -24.93 -6.50
N ARG A 70 6.16 -23.75 -6.11
CA ARG A 70 5.96 -23.17 -4.77
C ARG A 70 5.46 -21.73 -4.86
N PRO A 71 4.19 -21.52 -5.25
CA PRO A 71 3.64 -20.19 -5.49
C PRO A 71 3.70 -19.28 -4.25
N ALA A 72 3.62 -19.86 -3.05
CA ALA A 72 3.66 -19.14 -1.77
C ALA A 72 5.06 -19.04 -1.11
N ALA A 73 6.12 -19.62 -1.70
CA ALA A 73 7.40 -19.75 -1.00
C ALA A 73 7.97 -18.43 -0.43
N ARG A 74 7.84 -17.32 -1.16
CA ARG A 74 8.36 -16.01 -0.75
C ARG A 74 7.51 -15.38 0.34
N ILE A 75 6.19 -15.53 0.27
CA ILE A 75 5.29 -14.99 1.30
C ILE A 75 5.43 -15.79 2.61
N ASP A 76 5.59 -17.11 2.51
CA ASP A 76 5.83 -17.98 3.65
C ASP A 76 7.17 -17.67 4.33
N ALA A 77 8.24 -17.46 3.52
CA ALA A 77 9.55 -17.07 4.05
C ALA A 77 9.49 -15.74 4.82
N THR A 78 8.80 -14.72 4.27
CA THR A 78 8.56 -13.47 4.99
C THR A 78 7.75 -13.69 6.26
N GLY A 79 6.71 -14.52 6.21
CA GLY A 79 5.90 -14.88 7.37
C GLY A 79 6.70 -15.49 8.51
N CYS A 80 7.62 -16.42 8.19
CA CYS A 80 8.56 -16.99 9.15
C CYS A 80 9.44 -15.91 9.79
N CYS A 81 10.04 -15.03 8.99
CA CYS A 81 10.89 -13.94 9.49
C CYS A 81 10.12 -12.98 10.42
N LEU A 82 8.90 -12.59 10.04
CA LEU A 82 8.05 -11.71 10.86
C LEU A 82 7.62 -12.40 12.16
N THR A 83 7.30 -13.69 12.11
CA THR A 83 6.93 -14.48 13.29
C THR A 83 8.08 -14.59 14.27
N ASP A 84 9.29 -14.88 13.80
CA ASP A 84 10.49 -14.93 14.64
C ASP A 84 10.83 -13.56 15.23
N PHE A 85 10.66 -12.49 14.44
CA PHE A 85 10.87 -11.13 14.90
C PHE A 85 9.86 -10.73 16.00
N ALA A 86 8.56 -10.99 15.79
CA ALA A 86 7.52 -10.73 16.78
C ALA A 86 7.74 -11.53 18.08
N ARG A 87 8.17 -12.80 17.97
CA ARG A 87 8.49 -13.64 19.13
C ARG A 87 9.61 -13.02 19.98
N ARG A 88 10.66 -12.47 19.35
CA ARG A 88 11.77 -11.79 20.06
C ARG A 88 11.31 -10.53 20.79
N LEU A 89 10.27 -9.87 20.28
CA LEU A 89 9.67 -8.69 20.89
C LEU A 89 8.57 -8.99 21.91
N GLY A 90 8.21 -10.26 22.10
CA GLY A 90 7.12 -10.66 22.99
C GLY A 90 5.72 -10.26 22.48
N VAL A 91 5.56 -10.04 21.17
CA VAL A 91 4.27 -9.69 20.55
C VAL A 91 3.52 -10.97 20.17
N PRO A 92 2.28 -11.19 20.65
CA PRO A 92 1.46 -12.31 20.20
C PRO A 92 1.11 -12.12 18.72
N PHE A 93 1.62 -12.99 17.85
CA PHE A 93 1.60 -12.76 16.42
C PHE A 93 1.26 -14.02 15.62
N ARG A 94 0.42 -13.86 14.58
CA ARG A 94 0.12 -14.89 13.59
C ARG A 94 0.27 -14.32 12.18
N PHE A 95 0.81 -15.12 11.27
CA PHE A 95 0.92 -14.76 9.87
C PHE A 95 0.25 -15.81 9.00
N HIS A 96 -0.50 -15.36 8.00
CA HIS A 96 -1.12 -16.18 6.98
C HIS A 96 -0.74 -15.63 5.59
N GLY A 97 -0.10 -16.45 4.77
CA GLY A 97 0.26 -16.09 3.40
C GLY A 97 -0.76 -16.64 2.41
N VAL A 98 -1.29 -15.78 1.53
CA VAL A 98 -2.22 -16.15 0.47
C VAL A 98 -1.57 -15.84 -0.88
N ALA A 99 -1.24 -16.89 -1.64
CA ALA A 99 -0.75 -16.77 -3.00
C ALA A 99 -1.93 -16.87 -3.98
N ALA A 100 -2.51 -15.74 -4.36
CA ALA A 100 -3.69 -15.68 -5.20
C ALA A 100 -3.76 -14.38 -6.02
N ARG A 101 -4.60 -14.38 -7.05
CA ARG A 101 -5.00 -13.13 -7.72
C ARG A 101 -5.82 -12.31 -6.72
N TRP A 102 -5.53 -11.01 -6.61
CA TRP A 102 -6.11 -10.18 -5.55
C TRP A 102 -7.63 -10.11 -5.63
N GLU A 103 -8.17 -10.02 -6.84
CA GLU A 103 -9.61 -9.98 -7.15
C GLU A 103 -10.34 -11.29 -6.82
N THR A 104 -9.61 -12.40 -6.62
CA THR A 104 -10.21 -13.69 -6.25
C THR A 104 -10.35 -13.90 -4.75
N VAL A 105 -9.67 -13.09 -3.92
CA VAL A 105 -9.73 -13.22 -2.46
C VAL A 105 -10.96 -12.50 -1.93
N ARG A 106 -11.83 -13.22 -1.22
CA ARG A 106 -13.07 -12.72 -0.66
C ARG A 106 -13.04 -12.70 0.87
N ALA A 107 -14.01 -12.03 1.48
CA ALA A 107 -14.10 -11.93 2.94
C ALA A 107 -14.25 -13.31 3.61
N GLU A 108 -14.95 -14.24 2.95
CA GLU A 108 -15.19 -15.59 3.46
C GLU A 108 -13.92 -16.44 3.54
N ASP A 109 -12.89 -16.10 2.74
CA ASP A 109 -11.62 -16.82 2.68
C ASP A 109 -10.67 -16.45 3.84
N LEU A 110 -10.98 -15.37 4.59
CA LEU A 110 -10.04 -14.71 5.50
C LEU A 110 -10.26 -15.00 6.99
N ASP A 111 -11.30 -15.78 7.33
CA ASP A 111 -11.66 -16.14 8.71
C ASP A 111 -11.67 -14.90 9.63
N ILE A 112 -12.39 -13.84 9.23
CA ILE A 112 -12.44 -12.56 9.95
C ILE A 112 -13.20 -12.74 11.25
N ASP A 113 -12.54 -12.48 12.39
CA ASP A 113 -13.14 -12.57 13.72
C ASP A 113 -13.97 -11.28 13.98
N PRO A 114 -15.29 -11.36 14.25
CA PRO A 114 -16.11 -10.17 14.52
C PRO A 114 -15.60 -9.32 15.70
N ASP A 115 -14.83 -9.90 16.62
CA ASP A 115 -14.24 -9.22 17.78
C ASP A 115 -12.90 -8.53 17.47
N GLU A 116 -12.31 -8.72 16.28
CA GLU A 116 -11.02 -8.12 15.90
C GLU A 116 -11.18 -6.75 15.24
N VAL A 117 -10.19 -5.88 15.38
CA VAL A 117 -10.07 -4.66 14.57
C VAL A 117 -9.49 -5.06 13.21
N LEU A 118 -10.24 -4.88 12.14
CA LEU A 118 -9.84 -5.25 10.78
C LEU A 118 -9.31 -4.03 10.04
N VAL A 119 -8.04 -4.09 9.61
CA VAL A 119 -7.44 -3.09 8.73
C VAL A 119 -7.08 -3.74 7.40
N VAL A 120 -7.50 -3.12 6.30
CA VAL A 120 -7.05 -3.50 4.97
C VAL A 120 -5.98 -2.51 4.53
N ASN A 121 -4.85 -2.99 4.02
CA ASN A 121 -3.73 -2.19 3.58
C ASN A 121 -3.44 -2.48 2.10
N GLY A 122 -3.47 -1.45 1.26
CA GLY A 122 -3.13 -1.54 -0.16
C GLY A 122 -2.09 -0.49 -0.52
N LEU A 123 -0.81 -0.87 -0.50
CA LEU A 123 0.28 0.07 -0.74
C LEU A 123 0.98 -0.17 -2.07
N LEU A 124 0.81 0.77 -3.01
CA LEU A 124 1.56 0.86 -4.27
C LEU A 124 1.53 -0.42 -5.12
N ARG A 125 0.41 -1.16 -5.03
CA ARG A 125 0.25 -2.43 -5.71
C ARG A 125 -1.05 -2.55 -6.47
N LEU A 126 -2.17 -1.98 -5.98
CA LEU A 126 -3.45 -2.07 -6.68
C LEU A 126 -3.42 -1.45 -8.08
N GLU A 127 -2.48 -0.54 -8.37
CA GLU A 127 -2.23 -0.02 -9.71
C GLU A 127 -1.77 -1.07 -10.74
N SER A 128 -1.34 -2.27 -10.33
CA SER A 128 -0.96 -3.32 -11.27
C SER A 128 -2.15 -4.10 -11.83
N LEU A 129 -3.33 -3.95 -11.23
CA LEU A 129 -4.55 -4.58 -11.72
C LEU A 129 -4.98 -3.96 -13.05
N THR A 130 -5.56 -4.77 -13.94
CA THR A 130 -6.10 -4.28 -15.21
C THR A 130 -7.38 -3.47 -14.97
N ASP A 131 -7.64 -2.52 -15.86
CA ASP A 131 -8.90 -1.77 -15.90
C ASP A 131 -9.89 -2.38 -16.91
N GLU A 132 -9.49 -3.48 -17.55
CA GLU A 132 -10.30 -4.23 -18.50
C GLU A 132 -10.91 -5.44 -17.79
N GLY A 133 -12.23 -5.60 -17.89
CA GLY A 133 -12.96 -6.76 -17.41
C GLY A 133 -12.65 -8.02 -18.23
N ALA A 134 -12.83 -9.20 -17.63
CA ALA A 134 -12.48 -10.48 -18.25
C ALA A 134 -13.28 -10.80 -19.52
N ASP A 135 -14.48 -10.21 -19.67
CA ASP A 135 -15.46 -10.51 -20.71
C ASP A 135 -15.83 -9.28 -21.57
N GLY A 136 -15.04 -8.20 -21.48
CA GLY A 136 -15.29 -6.93 -22.18
C GLY A 136 -15.70 -5.78 -21.26
N ILE A 137 -16.35 -4.76 -21.84
CA ILE A 137 -16.65 -3.47 -21.17
C ILE A 137 -17.73 -3.63 -20.08
N ASP A 138 -18.59 -4.65 -20.17
CA ASP A 138 -19.73 -4.82 -19.27
C ASP A 138 -19.40 -5.63 -18.00
N SER A 139 -18.20 -6.20 -17.89
CA SER A 139 -17.78 -6.92 -16.68
C SER A 139 -16.89 -6.06 -15.77
N PRO A 140 -17.03 -6.18 -14.44
CA PRO A 140 -16.26 -5.36 -13.51
C PRO A 140 -14.77 -5.61 -13.71
N SER A 141 -13.97 -4.54 -13.70
CA SER A 141 -12.53 -4.67 -13.78
C SER A 141 -12.00 -5.41 -12.53
N PRO A 142 -10.81 -6.03 -12.59
CA PRO A 142 -10.14 -6.55 -11.40
C PRO A 142 -9.96 -5.51 -10.29
N ARG A 143 -9.77 -4.22 -10.63
CA ARG A 143 -9.73 -3.12 -9.65
C ARG A 143 -11.05 -2.96 -8.92
N ASP A 144 -12.15 -2.90 -9.65
CA ASP A 144 -13.48 -2.73 -9.08
C ASP A 144 -13.87 -3.95 -8.25
N THR A 145 -13.49 -5.16 -8.70
CA THR A 145 -13.71 -6.41 -7.98
C THR A 145 -12.95 -6.43 -6.65
N VAL A 146 -11.68 -6.02 -6.62
CA VAL A 146 -10.91 -5.92 -5.36
C VAL A 146 -11.55 -4.91 -4.41
N LEU A 147 -11.93 -3.72 -4.88
CA LEU A 147 -12.57 -2.71 -4.03
C LEU A 147 -13.91 -3.20 -3.48
N ALA A 148 -14.69 -3.92 -4.28
CA ALA A 148 -15.93 -4.54 -3.84
C ALA A 148 -15.69 -5.62 -2.77
N ASN A 149 -14.68 -6.47 -2.95
CA ASN A 149 -14.29 -7.47 -1.95
C ASN A 149 -13.83 -6.79 -0.64
N ILE A 150 -13.00 -5.74 -0.73
CA ILE A 150 -12.54 -4.97 0.44
C ILE A 150 -13.72 -4.37 1.19
N ARG A 151 -14.70 -3.80 0.48
CA ARG A 151 -15.93 -3.30 1.12
C ARG A 151 -16.72 -4.42 1.79
N ALA A 152 -16.83 -5.59 1.15
CA ALA A 152 -17.52 -6.75 1.70
C ALA A 152 -16.87 -7.28 3.00
N MET A 153 -15.55 -7.12 3.15
CA MET A 153 -14.83 -7.42 4.41
C MET A 153 -15.25 -6.53 5.58
N ARG A 154 -15.87 -5.38 5.31
CA ARG A 154 -16.26 -4.36 6.30
C ARG A 154 -15.11 -3.95 7.25
N PRO A 155 -13.95 -3.52 6.72
CA PRO A 155 -12.83 -3.10 7.56
C PRO A 155 -13.18 -1.90 8.45
N ASP A 156 -12.55 -1.85 9.63
CA ASP A 156 -12.53 -0.66 10.48
C ASP A 156 -11.72 0.48 9.84
N ALA A 157 -10.74 0.14 8.98
CA ALA A 157 -10.05 1.09 8.12
C ALA A 157 -9.45 0.41 6.88
N PHE A 158 -9.63 1.01 5.71
CA PHE A 158 -8.89 0.66 4.50
C PHE A 158 -7.89 1.78 4.17
N VAL A 159 -6.59 1.47 4.23
CA VAL A 159 -5.51 2.40 3.89
C VAL A 159 -5.08 2.16 2.45
N LEU A 160 -5.20 3.19 1.62
CA LEU A 160 -4.85 3.15 0.21
C LEU A 160 -3.69 4.12 -0.05
N CYS A 161 -2.55 3.61 -0.50
CA CYS A 161 -1.44 4.40 -1.01
C CYS A 161 -1.24 4.10 -2.49
N VAL A 162 -1.26 5.13 -3.31
CA VAL A 162 -1.15 5.01 -4.76
C VAL A 162 0.00 5.85 -5.27
N GLU A 163 0.64 5.36 -6.33
CA GLU A 163 1.50 6.19 -7.14
C GLU A 163 0.64 7.18 -7.94
N ASN A 164 0.91 8.48 -7.77
CA ASN A 164 0.21 9.52 -8.50
C ASN A 164 0.86 9.76 -9.86
N SER A 165 0.43 8.99 -10.85
CA SER A 165 0.92 9.13 -12.22
C SER A 165 -0.14 8.76 -13.25
N SER A 166 -0.05 9.37 -14.44
CA SER A 166 -1.00 9.16 -15.53
C SER A 166 -0.46 8.27 -16.66
N TYR A 167 0.67 7.57 -16.45
CA TYR A 167 1.21 6.64 -17.45
C TYR A 167 0.50 5.27 -17.46
N GLY A 168 -0.66 5.14 -16.80
CA GLY A 168 -1.61 4.05 -17.04
C GLY A 168 -2.34 4.14 -18.39
N ALA A 169 -2.33 5.32 -19.03
CA ALA A 169 -3.10 5.61 -20.25
C ALA A 169 -2.86 4.61 -21.41
N PRO A 170 -3.88 4.34 -22.25
CA PRO A 170 -3.77 3.39 -23.36
C PRO A 170 -2.89 3.89 -24.49
N PHE A 171 -2.80 5.20 -24.71
CA PHE A 171 -2.07 5.79 -25.84
C PHE A 171 -0.58 5.97 -25.52
N PHE A 172 0.28 5.35 -26.34
CA PHE A 172 1.74 5.33 -26.15
C PHE A 172 2.37 6.72 -25.96
N ALA A 173 2.09 7.70 -26.84
CA ALA A 173 2.76 9.01 -26.75
C ALA A 173 2.46 9.75 -25.44
N ALA A 174 1.20 9.72 -24.99
CA ALA A 174 0.80 10.32 -23.72
C ALA A 174 1.44 9.58 -22.53
N ARG A 175 1.42 8.25 -22.59
CA ARG A 175 2.01 7.37 -21.59
C ARG A 175 3.52 7.56 -21.47
N PHE A 176 4.26 7.54 -22.58
CA PHE A 176 5.70 7.74 -22.64
C PHE A 176 6.10 9.08 -22.03
N ARG A 177 5.41 10.16 -22.39
CA ARG A 177 5.66 11.49 -21.84
C ARG A 177 5.46 11.53 -20.32
N ALA A 178 4.35 10.96 -19.84
CA ALA A 178 4.06 10.90 -18.41
C ALA A 178 5.10 10.07 -17.64
N ALA A 179 5.48 8.91 -18.18
CA ALA A 179 6.50 8.02 -17.60
C ALA A 179 7.87 8.70 -17.54
N LEU A 180 8.30 9.33 -18.64
CA LEU A 180 9.57 10.05 -18.72
C LEU A 180 9.66 11.10 -17.61
N PHE A 181 8.62 11.94 -17.47
CA PHE A 181 8.65 12.96 -16.45
C PHE A 181 8.63 12.36 -15.04
N TYR A 182 7.78 11.35 -14.78
CA TYR A 182 7.71 10.71 -13.47
C TYR A 182 9.07 10.10 -13.08
N HIS A 183 9.66 9.28 -13.94
CA HIS A 183 10.95 8.66 -13.68
C HIS A 183 12.07 9.71 -13.59
N ALA A 184 12.07 10.76 -14.41
CA ALA A 184 13.04 11.85 -14.25
C ALA A 184 13.00 12.47 -12.85
N ALA A 185 11.81 12.67 -12.27
CA ALA A 185 11.69 13.15 -10.89
C ALA A 185 12.18 12.12 -9.86
N MET A 186 11.92 10.83 -10.08
CA MET A 186 12.42 9.76 -9.20
C MET A 186 13.95 9.66 -9.23
N PHE A 187 14.58 9.73 -10.40
CA PHE A 187 16.03 9.69 -10.55
C PHE A 187 16.70 10.96 -9.98
N ASP A 188 16.14 12.15 -10.23
CA ASP A 188 16.62 13.40 -9.63
C ASP A 188 16.51 13.38 -8.09
N MET A 189 15.42 12.81 -7.54
CA MET A 189 15.28 12.57 -6.11
C MET A 189 16.35 11.61 -5.59
N MET A 190 16.59 10.47 -6.25
CA MET A 190 17.59 9.49 -5.83
C MET A 190 19.00 10.08 -5.85
N ASP A 191 19.34 10.85 -6.88
CA ASP A 191 20.63 11.53 -7.02
C ASP A 191 20.88 12.53 -5.88
N ALA A 192 19.86 13.31 -5.50
CA ALA A 192 19.95 14.30 -4.44
C ALA A 192 19.94 13.71 -3.01
N THR A 193 19.45 12.49 -2.82
CA THR A 193 19.15 11.95 -1.48
C THR A 193 19.95 10.69 -1.12
N THR A 194 20.63 10.07 -2.08
CA THR A 194 21.34 8.80 -1.87
C THR A 194 22.85 8.99 -1.94
N ALA A 195 23.54 8.74 -0.83
CA ALA A 195 25.00 8.88 -0.77
C ALA A 195 25.76 7.70 -1.40
N ALA A 196 25.20 6.49 -1.35
CA ALA A 196 25.86 5.27 -1.83
C ALA A 196 25.50 4.97 -3.29
N ALA A 197 26.48 5.13 -4.20
CA ALA A 197 26.27 4.93 -5.63
C ALA A 197 25.82 3.50 -5.99
N ALA A 198 26.35 2.47 -5.32
CA ALA A 198 26.02 1.07 -5.62
C ALA A 198 24.55 0.72 -5.27
N GLU A 199 24.09 1.15 -4.10
CA GLU A 199 22.70 0.95 -3.67
C GLU A 199 21.73 1.73 -4.56
N ARG A 200 22.13 2.96 -4.95
CA ARG A 200 21.37 3.78 -5.89
C ARG A 200 21.19 3.09 -7.23
N VAL A 201 22.28 2.60 -7.83
CA VAL A 201 22.24 1.90 -9.13
C VAL A 201 21.33 0.67 -9.05
N LEU A 202 21.38 -0.10 -7.97
CA LEU A 202 20.50 -1.26 -7.78
C LEU A 202 19.03 -0.84 -7.80
N VAL A 203 18.64 0.18 -7.03
CA VAL A 203 17.25 0.67 -7.00
C VAL A 203 16.84 1.25 -8.36
N GLU A 204 17.69 2.05 -8.97
CA GLU A 204 17.44 2.65 -10.27
C GLU A 204 17.24 1.60 -11.37
N GLN A 205 18.03 0.53 -11.40
CA GLN A 205 17.92 -0.53 -12.40
C GLN A 205 16.77 -1.49 -12.09
N GLU A 206 16.73 -2.02 -10.88
CA GLU A 206 15.87 -3.16 -10.53
C GLU A 206 14.45 -2.74 -10.14
N LEU A 207 14.27 -1.52 -9.62
CA LEU A 207 12.95 -1.00 -9.25
C LEU A 207 12.41 -0.04 -10.31
N PHE A 208 13.11 1.05 -10.60
CA PHE A 208 12.57 2.08 -11.51
C PHE A 208 12.76 1.72 -12.98
N GLY A 209 13.92 1.18 -13.34
CA GLY A 209 14.26 0.81 -14.71
C GLY A 209 13.34 -0.27 -15.26
N ARG A 210 13.10 -1.34 -14.49
CA ARG A 210 12.15 -2.41 -14.88
C ARG A 210 10.73 -1.89 -15.10
N ARG A 211 10.26 -0.98 -14.23
CA ARG A 211 8.93 -0.36 -14.37
C ARG A 211 8.88 0.51 -15.62
N ALA A 212 9.90 1.34 -15.86
CA ALA A 212 10.00 2.15 -17.08
C ALA A 212 10.00 1.29 -18.34
N VAL A 213 10.75 0.18 -18.36
CA VAL A 213 10.77 -0.77 -19.48
C VAL A 213 9.39 -1.37 -19.70
N ASN A 214 8.68 -1.81 -18.65
CA ASN A 214 7.33 -2.36 -18.81
C ASN A 214 6.36 -1.33 -19.42
N VAL A 215 6.44 -0.07 -19.00
CA VAL A 215 5.56 1.01 -19.51
C VAL A 215 5.85 1.32 -20.99
N VAL A 216 7.11 1.25 -21.42
CA VAL A 216 7.55 1.65 -22.77
C VAL A 216 7.48 0.48 -23.75
N ALA A 217 7.87 -0.72 -23.32
CA ALA A 217 8.07 -1.87 -24.21
C ALA A 217 6.92 -2.88 -24.23
N CYS A 218 5.99 -2.82 -23.26
CA CYS A 218 4.88 -3.78 -23.18
C CYS A 218 3.53 -3.12 -23.52
N GLU A 219 2.61 -3.94 -24.03
CA GLU A 219 1.21 -3.59 -24.30
C GLU A 219 0.28 -4.73 -23.87
N GLY A 220 -1.04 -4.52 -23.89
CA GLY A 220 -2.02 -5.55 -23.54
C GLY A 220 -1.73 -6.17 -22.17
N ALA A 221 -1.96 -7.47 -21.98
CA ALA A 221 -1.77 -8.15 -20.70
C ALA A 221 -0.33 -8.10 -20.15
N GLU A 222 0.69 -7.97 -21.02
CA GLU A 222 2.10 -7.91 -20.62
C GLU A 222 2.47 -6.58 -19.94
N ARG A 223 1.68 -5.52 -20.17
CA ARG A 223 1.86 -4.24 -19.47
C ARG A 223 1.18 -4.32 -18.10
N VAL A 224 1.98 -4.40 -17.05
CA VAL A 224 1.51 -4.51 -15.66
C VAL A 224 1.60 -3.19 -14.90
N GLU A 225 2.45 -2.25 -15.34
CA GLU A 225 2.57 -0.92 -14.73
C GLU A 225 1.48 0.02 -15.25
N ARG A 226 0.45 0.24 -14.42
CA ARG A 226 -0.75 1.01 -14.80
C ARG A 226 -1.20 2.00 -13.70
N PRO A 227 -0.34 2.89 -13.20
CA PRO A 227 -0.77 3.87 -12.21
C PRO A 227 -1.82 4.80 -12.78
N GLU A 228 -2.70 5.20 -11.88
CA GLU A 228 -3.73 6.22 -12.08
C GLU A 228 -3.50 7.36 -11.10
N ALA A 229 -3.94 8.56 -11.46
CA ALA A 229 -3.93 9.67 -10.54
C ALA A 229 -4.83 9.36 -9.33
N TYR A 230 -4.49 9.88 -8.14
CA TYR A 230 -5.28 9.62 -6.93
C TYR A 230 -6.74 10.09 -7.05
N ARG A 231 -7.02 11.10 -7.89
CA ARG A 231 -8.39 11.55 -8.19
C ARG A 231 -9.21 10.50 -8.95
N GLN A 232 -8.59 9.63 -9.74
CA GLN A 232 -9.28 8.51 -10.37
C GLN A 232 -9.60 7.44 -9.31
N TRP A 233 -8.64 7.14 -8.43
CA TRP A 233 -8.86 6.26 -7.28
C TRP A 233 -9.94 6.78 -6.33
N GLN A 234 -10.04 8.09 -6.13
CA GLN A 234 -11.13 8.73 -5.37
C GLN A 234 -12.50 8.33 -5.92
N VAL A 235 -12.69 8.46 -7.24
CA VAL A 235 -13.94 8.12 -7.91
C VAL A 235 -14.22 6.62 -7.81
N ARG A 236 -13.21 5.78 -8.04
CA ARG A 236 -13.35 4.31 -7.95
C ARG A 236 -13.75 3.85 -6.55
N CYS A 237 -13.11 4.37 -5.51
CA CYS A 237 -13.46 4.03 -4.14
C CYS A 237 -14.89 4.47 -3.82
N ALA A 238 -15.30 5.67 -4.24
CA ALA A 238 -16.66 6.16 -4.06
C ALA A 238 -17.70 5.28 -4.80
N TRP A 239 -17.42 4.85 -6.02
CA TRP A 239 -18.29 3.95 -6.78
C TRP A 239 -18.38 2.54 -6.20
N ALA A 240 -17.28 2.04 -5.63
CA ALA A 240 -17.31 0.81 -4.84
C ALA A 240 -18.16 0.96 -3.56
N GLY A 241 -18.52 2.19 -3.18
CA GLY A 241 -19.32 2.53 -2.02
C GLY A 241 -18.50 2.72 -0.75
N LEU A 242 -17.18 2.91 -0.88
CA LEU A 242 -16.30 3.27 0.22
C LEU A 242 -16.40 4.77 0.49
N ARG A 243 -16.43 5.16 1.76
CA ARG A 243 -16.44 6.55 2.20
C ARG A 243 -15.07 6.97 2.70
N GLN A 244 -14.52 8.05 2.17
CA GLN A 244 -13.25 8.59 2.62
C GLN A 244 -13.36 9.09 4.07
N ALA A 245 -12.39 8.72 4.90
CA ALA A 245 -12.24 9.21 6.26
C ALA A 245 -11.46 10.53 6.27
N ALA A 246 -11.75 11.39 7.25
CA ALA A 246 -10.98 12.60 7.46
C ALA A 246 -9.57 12.26 7.95
N LEU A 247 -8.57 13.01 7.48
CA LEU A 247 -7.22 12.92 8.00
C LEU A 247 -7.18 13.51 9.41
N ASP A 248 -6.43 12.83 10.29
CA ASP A 248 -6.12 13.37 11.60
C ASP A 248 -5.10 14.53 11.47
N PRO A 249 -5.45 15.77 11.85
CA PRO A 249 -4.56 16.92 11.77
C PRO A 249 -3.25 16.73 12.55
N GLU A 250 -3.26 15.96 13.63
CA GLU A 250 -2.07 15.68 14.44
C GLU A 250 -1.09 14.77 13.67
N ILE A 251 -1.60 13.74 13.00
CA ILE A 251 -0.80 12.88 12.12
C ILE A 251 -0.19 13.71 10.99
N VAL A 252 -1.01 14.52 10.31
CA VAL A 252 -0.55 15.38 9.20
C VAL A 252 0.58 16.32 9.67
N SER A 253 0.39 16.95 10.84
CA SER A 253 1.40 17.83 11.46
C SER A 253 2.68 17.09 11.79
N ALA A 254 2.58 15.90 12.41
CA ALA A 254 3.73 15.07 12.76
C ALA A 254 4.53 14.63 11.52
N VAL A 255 3.84 14.24 10.44
CA VAL A 255 4.44 13.87 9.17
C VAL A 255 5.15 15.07 8.56
N ARG A 256 4.48 16.22 8.45
CA ARG A 256 5.04 17.44 7.87
C ARG A 256 6.30 17.88 8.62
N LYS A 257 6.25 17.92 9.96
CA LYS A 257 7.41 18.25 10.81
C LYS A 257 8.56 17.26 10.61
N LYS A 258 8.28 15.96 10.50
CA LYS A 258 9.29 14.94 10.26
C LYS A 258 9.96 15.09 8.90
N VAL A 259 9.21 15.43 7.85
CA VAL A 259 9.74 15.70 6.52
C VAL A 259 10.66 16.91 6.55
N GLN A 260 10.21 18.01 7.15
CA GLN A 260 11.01 19.24 7.28
C GLN A 260 12.31 19.04 8.06
N LEU A 261 12.30 18.20 9.10
CA LEU A 261 13.47 18.01 9.98
C LEU A 261 14.45 16.94 9.52
N LYS A 262 13.98 15.89 8.83
CA LYS A 262 14.77 14.67 8.57
C LYS A 262 15.02 14.36 7.10
N TYR A 263 14.41 15.11 6.18
CA TYR A 263 14.49 14.83 4.75
C TYR A 263 15.00 16.04 3.98
N HIS A 264 15.44 15.80 2.74
CA HIS A 264 15.91 16.84 1.84
C HIS A 264 14.82 17.92 1.64
N ARG A 265 15.23 19.18 1.56
CA ARG A 265 14.34 20.36 1.50
C ARG A 265 13.33 20.36 0.34
N ASP A 266 13.63 19.63 -0.72
CA ASP A 266 12.78 19.55 -1.92
C ASP A 266 11.65 18.52 -1.78
N PHE A 267 11.66 17.70 -0.71
CA PHE A 267 10.48 16.91 -0.34
C PHE A 267 9.39 17.82 0.23
N PHE A 268 8.16 17.56 -0.17
CA PHE A 268 7.00 18.21 0.41
C PHE A 268 5.90 17.21 0.77
N VAL A 269 5.06 17.66 1.70
CA VAL A 269 3.83 16.98 2.10
C VAL A 269 2.72 18.00 2.05
N ASP A 270 1.61 17.63 1.42
CA ASP A 270 0.44 18.49 1.30
C ASP A 270 -0.86 17.71 1.51
N VAL A 271 -1.98 18.41 1.60
CA VAL A 271 -3.31 17.79 1.72
C VAL A 271 -4.23 18.31 0.62
N ASP A 272 -4.87 17.39 -0.10
CA ASP A 272 -5.91 17.69 -1.10
C ASP A 272 -7.08 16.72 -0.89
N ASP A 273 -8.29 17.23 -0.64
CA ASP A 273 -9.50 16.40 -0.45
C ASP A 273 -9.28 15.16 0.45
N GLN A 274 -8.69 15.35 1.64
CA GLN A 274 -8.36 14.28 2.60
C GLN A 274 -7.37 13.22 2.09
N TRP A 275 -6.67 13.48 1.00
CA TRP A 275 -5.46 12.76 0.62
C TRP A 275 -4.25 13.44 1.22
N LEU A 276 -3.36 12.66 1.83
CA LEU A 276 -2.01 13.13 2.10
C LEU A 276 -1.17 12.93 0.85
N LEU A 277 -0.70 14.04 0.29
CA LEU A 277 0.15 14.06 -0.89
C LEU A 277 1.62 14.10 -0.45
N GLN A 278 2.45 13.29 -1.10
CA GLN A 278 3.90 13.31 -0.95
C GLN A 278 4.54 13.62 -2.30
N GLY A 279 5.50 14.53 -2.32
CA GLY A 279 6.14 14.91 -3.57
C GLY A 279 7.57 15.40 -3.47
N TRP A 280 8.11 15.73 -4.63
CA TRP A 280 9.49 16.17 -4.87
C TRP A 280 9.51 17.33 -5.87
N LYS A 281 10.16 18.45 -5.54
CA LYS A 281 10.30 19.66 -6.39
C LYS A 281 8.97 20.10 -7.05
N GLY A 282 7.90 20.13 -6.27
CA GLY A 282 6.56 20.55 -6.72
C GLY A 282 5.74 19.48 -7.47
N ARG A 283 6.29 18.30 -7.77
CA ARG A 283 5.52 17.17 -8.29
C ARG A 283 5.04 16.26 -7.16
N VAL A 284 3.74 15.96 -7.16
CA VAL A 284 3.15 14.90 -6.33
C VAL A 284 3.51 13.53 -6.91
N LEU A 285 4.16 12.69 -6.10
CA LEU A 285 4.61 11.34 -6.48
C LEU A 285 3.70 10.25 -5.92
N TYR A 286 3.26 10.41 -4.68
CA TYR A 286 2.41 9.45 -3.99
C TYR A 286 1.25 10.17 -3.30
N ALA A 287 0.13 9.48 -3.19
CA ALA A 287 -1.01 9.97 -2.43
C ALA A 287 -1.52 8.84 -1.54
N VAL A 288 -1.89 9.18 -0.31
CA VAL A 288 -2.41 8.20 0.65
C VAL A 288 -3.70 8.70 1.27
N SER A 289 -4.68 7.82 1.42
CA SER A 289 -5.97 8.11 2.01
C SER A 289 -6.47 6.93 2.85
N THR A 290 -7.49 7.20 3.67
CA THR A 290 -8.16 6.18 4.49
C THR A 290 -9.64 6.15 4.13
N TRP A 291 -10.20 4.95 4.09
CA TRP A 291 -11.56 4.67 3.63
C TRP A 291 -12.29 3.77 4.62
N LEU A 292 -13.60 3.90 4.65
CA LEU A 292 -14.53 3.12 5.47
C LEU A 292 -15.59 2.47 4.55
N PRO A 293 -16.19 1.34 4.95
CA PRO A 293 -17.24 0.64 4.19
C PRO A 293 -18.53 1.44 3.93
#